data_AF-A0A223S1Q4-F1
#
_entry.id   AF-A0A223S1Q4-F1
#
_cell.length_a   1.000
_cell.length_b   1.000
_cell.length_c   1.000
_cell.angle_alpha   90.00
_cell.angle_beta   90.00
_cell.angle_gamma   90.00
#
_symmetry.space_group_name_H-M   'P 1'
#
loop_
_entity.id
_entity.type
_entity.pdbx_description
1 polymer ?
#
loop_
_entity_poly.entity_id
_entity_poly.type
_entity_poly.pdbx_seq_one_letter_code
_entity_poly.pdbx_strand_id
1 'polypeptide(L)'
;MSHRRLNNPRVARLKSSLANRVKHRPRHAFCAQSAISALRDELDAVMARPMYRAGCSDLAVMSVMRGINVWCRDGKFFWHDAVGTTVEHPANDPVGAAALLRPFSLRRSFEHGRHHTLAAA
;
A
#
# COMPACT_ATOMS: atom_id res chain seq x y z
N MET A 1 -53.41 -20.13 -16.27
CA MET A 1 -53.30 -19.56 -14.91
C MET A 1 -51.86 -19.12 -14.68
N SER A 2 -51.57 -17.82 -14.78
CA SER A 2 -50.21 -17.26 -14.64
C SER A 2 -49.93 -16.91 -13.17
N HIS A 3 -49.06 -17.69 -12.53
CA HIS A 3 -48.68 -17.51 -11.13
C HIS A 3 -47.88 -16.20 -10.94
N ARG A 4 -48.55 -15.14 -10.47
CA ARG A 4 -47.97 -13.82 -10.17
C ARG A 4 -46.97 -13.78 -8.98
N ARG A 5 -46.49 -14.92 -8.48
CA ARG A 5 -45.72 -15.00 -7.22
C ARG A 5 -44.20 -14.95 -7.37
N LEU A 6 -43.67 -14.75 -8.58
CA LEU A 6 -42.21 -14.77 -8.82
C LEU A 6 -41.55 -13.40 -9.04
N ASN A 7 -42.31 -12.32 -9.23
CA ASN A 7 -41.76 -10.97 -9.49
C ASN A 7 -41.96 -10.01 -8.31
N ASN A 8 -41.46 -10.38 -7.12
CA ASN A 8 -41.38 -9.42 -6.02
C ASN A 8 -40.02 -8.72 -6.02
N PRO A 9 -39.94 -7.42 -6.41
CA PRO A 9 -38.68 -6.68 -6.48
C PRO A 9 -38.00 -6.56 -5.11
N ARG A 10 -38.75 -6.66 -4.01
CA ARG A 10 -38.18 -6.66 -2.66
C ARG A 10 -37.40 -7.95 -2.38
N VAL A 11 -37.91 -9.10 -2.83
CA VAL A 11 -37.23 -10.40 -2.68
C VAL A 11 -35.98 -10.45 -3.55
N ALA A 12 -36.04 -9.90 -4.77
CA ALA A 12 -34.87 -9.77 -5.64
C ALA A 12 -33.78 -8.87 -5.02
N ARG A 13 -34.18 -7.71 -4.46
CA ARG A 13 -33.25 -6.80 -3.74
C ARG A 13 -32.64 -7.46 -2.51
N LEU A 14 -33.42 -8.21 -1.73
CA LEU A 14 -32.90 -8.94 -0.57
C LEU A 14 -31.90 -10.02 -0.99
N LYS A 15 -32.23 -10.85 -1.99
CA LYS A 15 -31.30 -11.85 -2.55
C LYS A 15 -30.03 -11.23 -3.11
N SER A 16 -30.15 -10.11 -3.83
CA SER A 16 -29.00 -9.36 -4.36
C SER A 16 -28.14 -8.76 -3.24
N SER A 17 -28.76 -8.22 -2.18
CA SER A 17 -28.04 -7.70 -1.01
C SER A 17 -27.30 -8.80 -0.24
N LEU A 18 -27.88 -10.00 -0.13
CA LEU A 18 -27.25 -11.16 0.49
C LEU A 18 -26.11 -11.71 -0.38
N ALA A 19 -26.31 -11.79 -1.70
CA ALA A 19 -25.27 -12.16 -2.66
C ALA A 19 -24.10 -11.15 -2.67
N ASN A 20 -24.38 -9.85 -2.54
CA ASN A 20 -23.35 -8.82 -2.37
C ASN A 20 -22.65 -8.92 -1.01
N ARG A 21 -23.34 -9.35 0.06
CA ARG A 21 -22.69 -9.67 1.35
C ARG A 21 -21.78 -10.88 1.29
N VAL A 22 -22.12 -11.91 0.52
CA VAL A 22 -21.22 -13.05 0.25
C VAL A 22 -20.02 -12.61 -0.58
N LYS A 23 -20.17 -11.59 -1.45
CA LYS A 23 -19.06 -10.98 -2.20
C LYS A 23 -18.22 -9.99 -1.38
N HIS A 24 -18.68 -9.55 -0.22
CA HIS A 24 -17.85 -8.74 0.66
C HIS A 24 -16.75 -9.64 1.22
N ARG A 25 -15.51 -9.39 0.75
CA ARG A 25 -14.28 -10.06 1.18
C ARG A 25 -14.32 -10.26 2.70
N PRO A 26 -13.88 -11.43 3.20
CA PRO A 26 -13.75 -11.66 4.63
C PRO A 26 -13.05 -10.45 5.26
N ARG A 27 -13.54 -9.97 6.41
CA ARG A 27 -12.88 -8.90 7.18
C ARG A 27 -11.46 -9.25 7.67
N HIS A 28 -10.96 -10.43 7.27
CA HIS A 28 -9.62 -10.97 7.49
C HIS A 28 -8.88 -11.32 6.19
N ALA A 29 -9.45 -11.04 5.02
CA ALA A 29 -8.72 -11.18 3.76
C ALA A 29 -7.66 -10.08 3.73
N PHE A 30 -6.41 -10.50 3.84
CA PHE A 30 -5.26 -9.64 3.67
C PHE A 30 -5.45 -8.69 2.48
N CYS A 31 -5.18 -7.41 2.70
CA CYS A 31 -5.29 -6.37 1.68
C CYS A 31 -3.93 -5.68 1.58
N ALA A 32 -3.22 -5.95 0.49
CA ALA A 32 -1.90 -5.37 0.23
C ALA A 32 -1.93 -3.84 0.27
N GLN A 33 -2.99 -3.25 -0.29
CA GLN A 33 -3.22 -1.81 -0.20
C GLN A 33 -3.29 -1.37 1.27
N SER A 34 -4.14 -1.97 2.12
CA SER A 34 -4.23 -1.58 3.53
C SER A 34 -2.91 -1.74 4.29
N ALA A 35 -2.14 -2.80 4.01
CA ALA A 35 -0.84 -3.02 4.61
C ALA A 35 0.19 -1.93 4.22
N ILE A 36 0.24 -1.53 2.95
CA ILE A 36 1.06 -0.40 2.51
C ILE A 36 0.59 0.93 3.14
N SER A 37 -0.71 1.13 3.37
CA SER A 37 -1.18 2.31 4.13
C SER A 37 -0.59 2.32 5.53
N ALA A 38 -0.70 1.21 6.27
CA ALA A 38 -0.19 1.12 7.63
C ALA A 38 1.32 1.34 7.70
N LEU A 39 2.08 0.73 6.78
CA LEU A 39 3.52 0.96 6.69
C LEU A 39 3.85 2.43 6.41
N ARG A 40 3.06 3.09 5.55
CA ARG A 40 3.23 4.50 5.27
C ARG A 40 2.98 5.35 6.51
N ASP A 41 1.91 5.09 7.27
CA ASP A 41 1.58 5.89 8.45
C ASP A 41 2.74 5.84 9.48
N GLU A 42 3.36 4.66 9.65
CA GLU A 42 4.56 4.48 10.49
C GLU A 42 5.79 5.24 9.94
N LEU A 43 5.92 5.34 8.62
CA LEU A 43 7.01 6.07 7.99
C LEU A 43 6.75 7.58 7.92
N ASP A 44 5.52 8.04 7.70
CA ASP A 44 5.14 9.46 7.69
C ASP A 44 5.38 10.09 9.08
N ALA A 45 5.22 9.32 10.16
CA ALA A 45 5.61 9.72 11.51
C ALA A 45 7.13 10.01 11.66
N VAL A 46 7.96 9.44 10.79
CA VAL A 46 9.43 9.54 10.84
C VAL A 46 9.99 10.34 9.65
N MET A 47 9.25 10.46 8.56
CA MET A 47 9.70 10.95 7.26
C MET A 47 8.71 11.98 6.71
N ALA A 48 9.14 13.25 6.65
CA ALA A 48 8.28 14.36 6.22
C ALA A 48 8.17 14.52 4.69
N ARG A 49 8.33 13.47 3.87
CA ARG A 49 8.42 13.60 2.40
C ARG A 49 7.40 12.76 1.64
N PRO A 50 6.99 13.20 0.42
CA PRO A 50 5.99 12.48 -0.36
C PRO A 50 6.49 11.10 -0.78
N MET A 51 5.70 10.07 -0.51
CA MET A 51 5.92 8.71 -0.99
C MET A 51 4.96 8.42 -2.14
N TYR A 52 5.49 7.92 -3.26
CA TYR A 52 4.64 7.45 -4.36
C TYR A 52 4.04 6.11 -3.99
N ARG A 53 2.76 5.90 -4.33
CA ARG A 53 2.06 4.65 -4.05
C ARG A 53 1.11 4.31 -5.18
N ALA A 54 1.05 3.03 -5.51
CA ALA A 54 0.05 2.45 -6.38
C ALA A 54 -0.30 1.04 -5.88
N GLY A 55 -1.52 0.57 -6.10
CA GLY A 55 -1.84 -0.80 -5.72
C GLY A 55 -3.32 -1.12 -5.73
N CYS A 56 -3.58 -2.43 -5.67
CA CYS A 56 -4.88 -3.03 -5.45
C CYS A 56 -4.85 -3.91 -4.20
N SER A 57 -5.91 -4.65 -3.96
CA SER A 57 -6.04 -5.50 -2.79
C SER A 57 -5.04 -6.65 -2.71
N ASP A 58 -4.47 -7.09 -3.85
CA ASP A 58 -3.62 -8.29 -3.94
C ASP A 58 -2.13 -7.94 -4.07
N LEU A 59 -1.83 -6.79 -4.68
CA LEU A 59 -0.49 -6.25 -4.84
C LEU A 59 -0.53 -4.73 -4.65
N ALA A 60 0.33 -4.21 -3.80
CA ALA A 60 0.55 -2.78 -3.66
C ALA A 60 2.03 -2.46 -3.60
N VAL A 61 2.41 -1.27 -4.04
CA VAL A 61 3.78 -0.78 -4.04
C VAL A 61 3.83 0.63 -3.48
N MET A 62 4.89 0.92 -2.74
CA MET A 62 5.24 2.24 -2.27
C MET A 62 6.72 2.48 -2.51
N SER A 63 7.05 3.60 -3.14
CA SER A 63 8.43 4.05 -3.28
C SER A 63 8.78 4.92 -2.09
N VAL A 64 9.79 4.52 -1.33
CA VAL A 64 10.35 5.29 -0.21
C VAL A 64 11.62 6.01 -0.67
N MET A 65 12.27 6.74 0.24
CA MET A 65 13.49 7.48 -0.08
C MET A 65 14.61 6.58 -0.65
N ARG A 66 15.51 7.20 -1.42
CA ARG A 66 16.67 6.55 -2.07
C ARG A 66 16.33 5.51 -3.15
N GLY A 67 15.13 5.56 -3.71
CA GLY A 67 14.72 4.68 -4.81
C GLY A 67 14.39 3.25 -4.37
N ILE A 68 14.20 3.04 -3.06
CA ILE A 68 13.74 1.75 -2.55
C ILE A 68 12.24 1.64 -2.85
N ASN A 69 11.87 0.60 -3.57
CA ASN A 69 10.48 0.25 -3.83
C ASN A 69 10.09 -0.87 -2.86
N VAL A 70 9.11 -0.60 -2.02
CA VAL A 70 8.51 -1.58 -1.10
C VAL A 70 7.24 -2.12 -1.74
N TRP A 71 7.24 -3.42 -1.96
CA TRP A 71 6.14 -4.16 -2.56
C TRP A 71 5.44 -4.92 -1.46
N CYS A 72 4.13 -5.06 -1.56
CA CYS A 72 3.32 -5.80 -0.63
C CYS A 72 2.47 -6.79 -1.40
N ARG A 73 2.67 -8.08 -1.12
CA ARG A 73 2.03 -9.20 -1.83
C ARG A 73 1.98 -10.40 -0.90
N ASP A 74 0.93 -11.21 -1.00
CA ASP A 74 0.84 -12.51 -0.30
C ASP A 74 1.12 -12.44 1.21
N GLY A 75 0.72 -11.36 1.89
CA GLY A 75 0.94 -11.21 3.33
C GLY A 75 2.34 -10.74 3.74
N LYS A 76 3.17 -10.31 2.78
CA LYS A 76 4.56 -9.91 3.01
C LYS A 76 4.90 -8.59 2.32
N PHE A 77 5.84 -7.87 2.91
CA PHE A 77 6.59 -6.79 2.30
C PHE A 77 7.88 -7.33 1.68
N PHE A 78 8.23 -6.79 0.52
CA PHE A 78 9.44 -7.09 -0.22
C PHE A 78 10.10 -5.80 -0.65
N TRP A 79 11.41 -5.67 -0.49
CA TRP A 79 12.17 -4.57 -1.09
C TRP A 79 13.60 -5.01 -1.34
N HIS A 80 14.30 -4.28 -2.19
CA HIS A 80 15.75 -4.44 -2.34
C HIS A 80 16.45 -3.47 -1.40
N ASP A 81 17.42 -3.97 -0.64
CA ASP A 81 18.31 -3.14 0.16
C ASP A 81 19.33 -2.40 -0.72
N ALA A 82 20.21 -1.61 -0.10
CA ALA A 82 21.21 -0.83 -0.82
C ALA A 82 22.30 -1.67 -1.52
N VAL A 83 22.45 -2.96 -1.16
CA VAL A 83 23.38 -3.89 -1.81
C VAL A 83 22.69 -4.80 -2.84
N GLY A 84 21.38 -4.60 -3.06
CA GLY A 84 20.57 -5.33 -4.04
C GLY A 84 19.95 -6.63 -3.50
N THR A 85 20.11 -6.92 -2.20
CA THR A 85 19.51 -8.10 -1.57
C THR A 85 18.02 -7.89 -1.37
N THR A 86 17.22 -8.89 -1.74
CA THR A 86 15.78 -8.89 -1.44
C THR A 86 15.56 -9.16 0.03
N VAL A 87 14.91 -8.22 0.72
CA VAL A 87 14.46 -8.36 2.09
C VAL A 87 12.98 -8.71 2.08
N GLU A 88 12.60 -9.72 2.86
CA GLU A 88 11.20 -10.08 3.11
C GLU A 88 10.83 -9.75 4.56
N HIS A 89 9.67 -9.13 4.77
CA HIS A 89 9.14 -8.85 6.10
C HIS A 89 7.64 -9.15 6.16
N PRO A 90 7.08 -9.68 7.24
CA PRO A 90 5.65 -9.98 7.30
C PRO A 90 4.80 -8.69 7.32
N ALA A 91 3.72 -8.68 6.55
CA ALA A 91 2.88 -7.48 6.37
C ALA A 91 1.93 -7.20 7.56
N ASN A 92 1.88 -8.10 8.55
CA ASN A 92 1.20 -7.88 9.82
C ASN A 92 2.03 -7.06 10.82
N ASP A 93 3.32 -6.80 10.52
CA ASP A 93 4.22 -5.99 11.33
C ASP A 93 4.78 -4.79 10.52
N PRO A 94 3.94 -3.77 10.26
CA PRO A 94 4.38 -2.56 9.57
C PRO A 94 5.40 -1.75 10.39
N VAL A 95 5.38 -1.86 11.72
CA VAL A 95 6.30 -1.15 12.62
C VAL A 95 7.72 -1.70 12.46
N GLY A 96 7.89 -3.03 12.48
CA GLY A 96 9.19 -3.66 12.24
C GLY A 96 9.72 -3.40 10.83
N ALA A 97 8.86 -3.44 9.81
CA ALA A 97 9.24 -3.07 8.44
C ALA A 97 9.73 -1.61 8.38
N ALA A 98 9.01 -0.68 9.00
CA ALA A 98 9.42 0.72 9.07
C ALA A 98 10.78 0.85 9.77
N ALA A 99 11.01 0.14 10.87
CA ALA A 99 12.29 0.15 11.58
C ALA A 99 13.47 -0.29 10.70
N LEU A 100 13.27 -1.30 9.84
CA LEU A 100 14.28 -1.75 8.87
C LEU A 100 14.50 -0.74 7.73
N LEU A 101 13.50 0.08 7.41
CA LEU A 101 13.59 1.12 6.37
C LEU A 101 14.19 2.45 6.89
N ARG A 102 14.16 2.71 8.20
CA ARG A 102 14.72 3.92 8.84
C ARG A 102 16.18 4.24 8.48
N PRO A 103 17.12 3.27 8.40
CA PRO A 103 18.50 3.56 8.01
C PRO A 103 18.61 4.19 6.61
N PHE A 104 17.70 3.85 5.70
CA PHE A 104 17.64 4.44 4.35
C PHE A 104 16.96 5.82 4.34
N SER A 105 16.33 6.20 5.45
CA SER A 105 15.53 7.41 5.63
C SER A 105 16.36 8.59 6.14
N LEU A 106 17.45 8.33 6.88
CA LEU A 106 18.16 9.33 7.69
C LEU A 106 19.37 10.00 7.01
N ARG A 107 19.73 9.67 5.75
CA ARG A 107 20.94 10.23 5.08
C ARG A 107 20.67 10.87 3.71
N ARG A 108 19.95 11.99 3.73
CA ARG A 108 20.27 13.23 2.99
C ARG A 108 19.10 14.18 3.20
N SER A 109 19.32 15.23 3.99
CA SER A 109 18.77 16.54 3.62
C SER A 109 19.14 16.73 2.15
N PHE A 110 18.15 16.66 1.27
CA PHE A 110 18.37 16.92 -0.14
C PHE A 110 18.92 18.34 -0.25
N GLU A 111 20.20 18.47 -0.57
CA GLU A 111 20.76 19.63 -1.26
C GLU A 111 20.10 19.71 -2.65
N HIS A 112 18.81 20.02 -2.70
CA HIS A 112 18.17 20.53 -3.90
C HIS A 112 18.37 22.04 -3.89
N GLY A 113 19.46 22.50 -4.50
CA GLY A 113 19.63 23.94 -4.70
C GLY A 113 21.04 24.47 -4.97
N ARG A 114 21.96 23.73 -5.58
CA ARG A 114 23.20 24.33 -6.13
C ARG A 114 23.62 23.65 -7.43
N HIS A 115 22.86 23.90 -8.48
CA HIS A 115 23.35 23.70 -9.85
C HIS A 115 23.12 24.98 -10.66
N HIS A 116 24.24 25.67 -10.88
CA HIS A 116 24.56 26.55 -12.01
C HIS A 116 23.73 27.82 -12.22
N THR A 117 24.27 28.94 -11.75
CA THR A 117 24.26 30.21 -12.50
C THR A 117 25.70 30.72 -12.54
N LEU A 118 26.49 30.15 -13.47
CA LEU A 118 27.59 30.89 -14.09
C LEU A 118 26.96 31.64 -15.26
N ALA A 119 26.47 32.85 -14.99
CA ALA A 119 26.21 33.83 -16.02
C ALA A 119 27.33 34.88 -15.93
N ALA A 120 28.12 34.94 -16.99
CA ALA A 120 29.21 35.86 -17.18
C ALA A 120 28.72 37.32 -17.20
N ALA A 121 29.55 38.21 -16.65
CA ALA A 121 29.63 39.62 -16.99
C ALA A 121 31.11 40.04 -16.85
#